data_AF-A0A8T8SA74-F1
#
_entry.id   AF-A0A8T8SA74-F1
#
_cell.length_a   1.000
_cell.length_b   1.000
_cell.length_c   1.000
_cell.angle_alpha   90.00
_cell.angle_beta   90.00
_cell.angle_gamma   90.00
#
_symmetry.space_group_name_H-M   'P 1'
#
loop_
_entity.id
_entity.type
_entity.pdbx_description
1 polymer ?
#
loop_
_entity_poly.entity_id
_entity_poly.type
_entity_poly.pdbx_seq_one_letter_code
_entity_poly.pdbx_strand_id
1 'polypeptide(L)'
;MKTAPETARSRDVKNRWLLSLPALAIIFVAALGPLLVMVLYSFLEKGDYGDVKFGVFSLEGWTSLDFRLVEAGYDLYANRLQVLWRIVIPLVKPGLIAGSILVFIPSLGAYVIPRVLGGGKNLMLGNLIELQFGAGRNWPLGAAMSITLMALVMIALLFYPGFGTIALFTFFALYLPIATLVAYSFNASDSLSSWGGFSLRWFASALENRTVQAAAMRSVIIALWAAGL
;
A
#
# COMPACT_ATOMS: atom_id res chain seq x y z
N MET A 1 -28.62 47.86 5.19
CA MET A 1 -28.56 47.64 3.73
C MET A 1 -27.15 47.20 3.38
N LYS A 2 -26.89 45.89 3.24
CA LYS A 2 -25.55 45.36 2.93
C LYS A 2 -25.18 45.74 1.50
N THR A 3 -24.00 46.30 1.30
CA THR A 3 -23.53 46.76 -0.01
C THR A 3 -23.34 45.55 -0.95
N ALA A 4 -23.67 45.73 -2.23
CA ALA A 4 -23.61 44.69 -3.28
C ALA A 4 -22.36 43.76 -3.23
N PRO A 5 -21.12 44.23 -2.96
CA PRO A 5 -19.95 43.35 -2.89
C PRO A 5 -19.94 42.33 -1.73
N GLU A 6 -20.59 42.62 -0.58
CA GLU A 6 -20.65 41.66 0.54
C GLU A 6 -21.55 40.45 0.21
N THR A 7 -22.63 40.68 -0.51
CA THR A 7 -23.59 39.62 -0.88
C THR A 7 -23.03 38.68 -1.93
N ALA A 8 -22.21 39.19 -2.86
CA ALA A 8 -21.50 38.38 -3.86
C ALA A 8 -20.44 37.49 -3.21
N ARG A 9 -19.61 38.04 -2.31
CA ARG A 9 -18.55 37.29 -1.62
C ARG A 9 -19.10 36.18 -0.72
N SER A 10 -20.23 36.40 -0.06
CA SER A 10 -20.87 35.39 0.81
C SER A 10 -21.50 34.24 -0.01
N ARG A 11 -22.02 34.54 -1.21
CA ARG A 11 -22.57 33.53 -2.15
C ARG A 11 -21.46 32.67 -2.75
N ASP A 12 -20.32 33.26 -3.11
CA ASP A 12 -19.16 32.50 -3.60
C ASP A 12 -18.61 31.55 -2.55
N VAL A 13 -18.58 31.95 -1.28
CA VAL A 13 -18.16 31.06 -0.18
C VAL A 13 -19.14 29.90 -0.03
N LYS A 14 -20.46 30.15 -0.02
CA LYS A 14 -21.48 29.08 0.05
C LYS A 14 -21.41 28.10 -1.12
N ASN A 15 -21.23 28.60 -2.34
CA ASN A 15 -21.10 27.77 -3.54
C ASN A 15 -19.81 26.93 -3.53
N ARG A 16 -18.69 27.48 -3.03
CA ARG A 16 -17.44 26.70 -2.87
C ARG A 16 -17.58 25.56 -1.85
N TRP A 17 -18.34 25.78 -0.77
CA TRP A 17 -18.67 24.73 0.19
C TRP A 17 -19.56 23.64 -0.43
N LEU A 18 -20.58 24.01 -1.21
CA LEU A 18 -21.42 23.06 -1.92
C LEU A 18 -20.64 22.24 -2.96
N LEU A 19 -19.67 22.87 -3.65
CA LEU A 19 -18.81 22.21 -4.64
C LEU A 19 -17.79 21.24 -4.03
N SER A 20 -17.43 21.39 -2.74
CA SER A 20 -16.52 20.47 -2.05
C SER A 20 -17.24 19.33 -1.31
N LEU A 21 -18.57 19.38 -1.17
CA LEU A 21 -19.36 18.31 -0.53
C LEU A 21 -19.13 16.92 -1.13
N PRO A 22 -19.04 16.73 -2.47
CA PRO A 22 -18.79 15.40 -3.04
C PRO A 22 -17.42 14.86 -2.65
N ALA A 23 -16.39 15.71 -2.66
CA ALA A 23 -15.04 15.33 -2.25
C ALA A 23 -14.98 15.01 -0.74
N LEU A 24 -15.65 15.81 0.09
CA LEU A 24 -15.80 15.56 1.52
C LEU A 24 -16.53 14.24 1.80
N ALA A 25 -17.59 13.94 1.06
CA ALA A 25 -18.33 12.68 1.19
C ALA A 25 -17.46 11.48 0.80
N ILE A 26 -16.70 11.58 -0.30
CA ILE A 26 -15.76 10.53 -0.72
C ILE A 26 -14.68 10.31 0.34
N ILE A 27 -14.08 11.39 0.87
CA ILE A 27 -13.08 11.31 1.94
C ILE A 27 -13.68 10.68 3.20
N PHE A 28 -14.90 11.08 3.58
CA PHE A 28 -15.58 10.56 4.76
C PHE A 28 -15.87 9.06 4.63
N VAL A 29 -16.39 8.61 3.49
CA VAL A 29 -16.66 7.20 3.21
C VAL A 29 -15.35 6.39 3.14
N ALA A 30 -14.33 6.91 2.46
CA ALA A 30 -13.03 6.25 2.36
C ALA A 30 -12.29 6.17 3.70
N ALA A 31 -12.48 7.15 4.60
CA ALA A 31 -11.90 7.13 5.94
C ALA A 31 -12.65 6.21 6.91
N LEU A 32 -13.98 6.15 6.81
CA LEU A 32 -14.81 5.31 7.69
C LEU A 32 -14.84 3.85 7.27
N GLY A 33 -14.72 3.53 5.98
CA GLY A 33 -14.76 2.16 5.48
C GLY A 33 -13.78 1.22 6.21
N PRO A 34 -12.47 1.55 6.26
CA PRO A 34 -11.48 0.75 6.97
C PRO A 34 -11.76 0.62 8.48
N LEU A 35 -12.23 1.71 9.11
CA LEU A 35 -12.57 1.70 10.54
C LEU A 35 -13.78 0.81 10.84
N LEU A 36 -14.81 0.86 9.99
CA LEU A 36 -16.00 0.03 10.12
C LEU A 36 -15.64 -1.45 9.94
N VAL A 37 -14.78 -1.76 8.97
CA VAL A 37 -14.23 -3.12 8.79
C VAL A 37 -13.44 -3.54 10.03
N MET A 38 -12.57 -2.70 10.59
CA MET A 38 -11.84 -3.01 11.83
C MET A 38 -12.77 -3.27 13.01
N VAL A 39 -13.80 -2.44 13.20
CA VAL A 39 -14.79 -2.63 14.28
C VAL A 39 -15.51 -3.96 14.11
N LEU A 40 -15.98 -4.30 12.89
CA LEU A 40 -16.63 -5.57 12.62
C LEU A 40 -15.68 -6.76 12.84
N TYR A 41 -14.41 -6.66 12.42
CA TYR A 41 -13.40 -7.69 12.61
C TYR A 41 -13.00 -7.88 14.08
N SER A 42 -13.07 -6.83 14.89
CA SER A 42 -12.78 -6.89 16.33
C SER A 42 -13.76 -7.76 17.13
N PHE A 43 -14.91 -8.09 16.55
CA PHE A 43 -15.94 -8.94 17.15
C PHE A 43 -15.90 -10.39 16.62
N LEU A 44 -14.97 -10.70 15.72
CA LEU A 44 -14.81 -12.02 15.12
C LEU A 44 -13.59 -12.73 15.73
N GLU A 45 -13.63 -14.07 15.79
CA GLU A 45 -12.58 -14.86 16.44
C GLU A 45 -11.26 -14.87 15.65
N LYS A 46 -10.13 -14.66 16.35
CA LYS A 46 -8.80 -14.66 15.74
C LYS A 46 -8.48 -16.05 15.17
N GLY A 47 -8.14 -16.10 13.89
CA GLY A 47 -7.68 -17.29 13.18
C GLY A 47 -6.22 -17.63 13.47
N ASP A 48 -5.84 -18.87 13.20
CA ASP A 48 -4.53 -19.43 13.57
C ASP A 48 -3.33 -18.77 12.85
N TYR A 49 -3.59 -18.12 11.70
CA TYR A 49 -2.57 -17.48 10.87
C TYR A 49 -2.65 -15.94 10.83
N GLY A 50 -3.38 -15.33 11.79
CA GLY A 50 -3.59 -13.88 11.81
C GLY A 50 -4.81 -13.41 10.99
N ASP A 51 -5.55 -14.36 10.43
CA ASP A 51 -6.84 -14.15 9.79
C ASP A 51 -7.96 -14.08 10.84
N VAL A 52 -9.22 -14.00 10.40
CA VAL A 52 -10.37 -14.02 11.30
C VAL A 52 -11.36 -15.08 10.87
N LYS A 53 -11.85 -15.89 11.82
CA LYS A 53 -12.83 -16.95 11.55
C LYS A 53 -14.20 -16.31 11.33
N PHE A 54 -14.61 -16.23 10.07
CA PHE A 54 -15.91 -15.68 9.71
C PHE A 54 -17.05 -16.55 10.27
N GLY A 55 -18.05 -15.89 10.88
CA GLY A 55 -19.23 -16.55 11.44
C GLY A 55 -19.10 -16.97 12.90
N VAL A 56 -17.93 -16.81 13.52
CA VAL A 56 -17.72 -17.08 14.95
C VAL A 56 -17.45 -15.76 15.68
N PHE A 57 -18.38 -15.38 16.53
CA PHE A 57 -18.30 -14.15 17.32
C PHE A 57 -17.47 -14.38 18.58
N SER A 58 -16.44 -13.56 18.80
CA SER A 58 -15.58 -13.66 19.99
C SER A 58 -15.26 -12.27 20.53
N LEU A 59 -15.32 -12.15 21.86
CA LEU A 59 -14.90 -10.95 22.61
C LEU A 59 -13.48 -11.10 23.18
N GLU A 60 -12.79 -12.22 22.91
CA GLU A 60 -11.45 -12.45 23.44
C GLU A 60 -10.45 -11.38 22.99
N GLY A 61 -10.62 -10.82 21.79
CA GLY A 61 -9.82 -9.68 21.31
C GLY A 61 -9.94 -8.42 22.18
N TRP A 62 -11.03 -8.28 22.94
CA TRP A 62 -11.26 -7.18 23.88
C TRP A 62 -10.72 -7.50 25.29
N THR A 63 -10.61 -8.78 25.66
CA THR A 63 -10.17 -9.23 26.98
C THR A 63 -8.76 -9.83 27.00
N SER A 64 -8.05 -9.85 25.87
CA SER A 64 -6.74 -10.51 25.71
C SER A 64 -5.59 -9.87 26.49
N LEU A 65 -5.78 -8.68 27.07
CA LEU A 65 -4.82 -8.12 28.01
C LEU A 65 -5.02 -8.80 29.36
N ASP A 66 -4.27 -9.88 29.59
CA ASP A 66 -4.25 -10.56 30.88
C ASP A 66 -3.63 -9.65 31.94
N PHE A 67 -4.48 -8.92 32.65
CA PHE A 67 -4.08 -8.03 33.75
C PHE A 67 -3.39 -8.79 34.90
N ARG A 68 -3.49 -10.12 34.95
CA ARG A 68 -2.80 -10.95 35.95
C ARG A 68 -1.28 -10.83 35.83
N LEU A 69 -0.74 -10.60 34.63
CA LEU A 69 0.69 -10.31 34.45
C LEU A 69 1.09 -8.98 35.11
N VAL A 70 0.21 -7.98 35.07
CA VAL A 70 0.43 -6.68 35.70
C VAL A 70 0.30 -6.79 37.23
N GLU A 71 -0.72 -7.50 37.72
CA GLU A 71 -0.91 -7.80 39.14
C GLU A 71 0.27 -8.58 39.72
N ALA A 72 0.73 -9.64 39.06
CA ALA A 72 1.91 -10.41 39.46
C ALA A 72 3.19 -9.54 39.50
N GLY A 73 3.31 -8.55 38.62
CA GLY A 73 4.39 -7.56 38.66
C GLY A 73 4.34 -6.72 39.93
N TYR A 74 3.16 -6.25 40.32
CA TYR A 74 2.98 -5.51 41.57
C TYR A 74 3.18 -6.39 42.81
N ASP A 75 2.78 -7.66 42.78
CA ASP A 75 3.03 -8.64 43.85
C ASP A 75 4.54 -8.86 44.08
N LEU A 76 5.34 -8.80 43.02
CA LEU A 76 6.81 -8.80 43.05
C LEU A 76 7.42 -7.43 43.42
N TYR A 77 6.63 -6.49 43.94
CA TYR A 77 7.05 -5.15 44.32
C TYR A 77 7.57 -4.28 43.16
N ALA A 78 7.21 -4.59 41.90
CA ALA A 78 7.63 -3.77 40.77
C ALA A 78 6.91 -2.41 40.78
N ASN A 79 7.66 -1.35 40.49
CA ASN A 79 7.10 -0.02 40.34
C ASN A 79 6.39 0.16 38.99
N ARG A 80 5.57 1.21 38.85
CA ARG A 80 4.75 1.47 37.64
C ARG A 80 5.59 1.55 36.35
N LEU A 81 6.80 2.11 36.43
CA LEU A 81 7.72 2.19 35.28
C LEU A 81 8.30 0.81 34.93
N GLN A 82 8.63 -0.01 35.93
CA GLN A 82 9.13 -1.36 35.71
C GLN A 82 8.06 -2.24 35.07
N VAL A 83 6.81 -2.18 35.53
CA VAL A 83 5.68 -2.88 34.92
C VAL A 83 5.46 -2.42 33.48
N LEU A 84 5.49 -1.11 33.21
CA LEU A 84 5.35 -0.57 31.86
C LEU A 84 6.43 -1.11 30.91
N TRP A 85 7.70 -1.00 31.28
CA TRP A 85 8.82 -1.34 30.41
C TRP A 85 9.09 -2.83 30.29
N ARG A 86 8.84 -3.62 31.35
CA ARG A 86 9.13 -5.07 31.37
C ARG A 86 7.95 -5.95 30.99
N ILE A 87 6.72 -5.48 31.18
CA ILE A 87 5.52 -6.29 30.98
C ILE A 87 4.68 -5.70 29.85
N VAL A 88 4.16 -4.48 30.02
CA VAL A 88 3.19 -3.89 29.09
C VAL A 88 3.79 -3.66 27.70
N ILE A 89 4.93 -2.96 27.60
CA ILE A 89 5.56 -2.63 26.31
C ILE A 89 5.91 -3.90 25.52
N PRO A 90 6.58 -4.93 26.09
CA PRO A 90 6.82 -6.18 25.38
C PRO A 90 5.55 -6.89 24.91
N LEU A 91 4.48 -6.86 25.72
CA LEU A 91 3.20 -7.50 25.40
C LEU A 91 2.52 -6.82 24.18
N VAL A 92 2.53 -5.49 24.13
CA VAL A 92 1.90 -4.72 23.04
C VAL A 92 2.83 -4.45 21.85
N LYS A 93 4.13 -4.70 21.97
CA LYS A 93 5.15 -4.48 20.94
C LYS A 93 4.77 -5.00 19.54
N PRO A 94 4.29 -6.25 19.36
CA PRO A 94 3.91 -6.73 18.02
C PRO A 94 2.74 -5.96 17.42
N GLY A 95 1.75 -5.57 18.25
CA GLY A 95 0.62 -4.75 17.81
C GLY A 95 1.02 -3.32 17.46
N LEU A 96 1.93 -2.73 18.25
CA LEU A 96 2.45 -1.38 17.98
C LEU A 96 3.23 -1.33 16.66
N ILE A 97 4.03 -2.36 16.37
CA ILE A 97 4.78 -2.49 15.11
C ILE A 97 3.82 -2.68 13.92
N ALA A 98 2.81 -3.55 14.06
CA ALA A 98 1.83 -3.76 12.98
C ALA A 98 1.03 -2.48 12.68
N GLY A 99 0.58 -1.79 13.74
CA GLY A 99 -0.17 -0.54 13.62
C GLY A 99 0.66 0.60 13.02
N SER A 100 1.94 0.71 13.40
CA SER A 100 2.82 1.74 12.83
C SER A 100 3.05 1.53 11.33
N ILE A 101 3.22 0.30 10.86
CA ILE A 101 3.37 -0.02 9.42
C ILE A 101 2.12 0.35 8.64
N LEU A 102 0.95 -0.04 9.16
CA LEU A 102 -0.34 0.18 8.52
C LEU A 102 -0.59 1.67 8.24
N VAL A 103 -0.10 2.55 9.12
CA VAL A 103 -0.21 4.01 8.94
C VAL A 103 0.99 4.58 8.16
N PHE A 104 2.19 4.04 8.36
CA PHE A 104 3.43 4.55 7.76
C PHE A 104 3.39 4.47 6.22
N ILE A 105 3.05 3.31 5.66
CA ILE A 105 3.03 3.10 4.20
C ILE A 105 2.10 4.10 3.47
N PRO A 106 0.79 4.20 3.81
CA PRO A 106 -0.10 5.14 3.13
C PRO A 106 0.25 6.61 3.44
N SER A 107 0.87 6.91 4.58
CA SER A 107 1.27 8.29 4.91
C SER A 107 2.36 8.85 3.98
N LEU A 108 3.29 8.01 3.49
CA LEU A 108 4.38 8.45 2.60
C LEU A 108 3.86 8.80 1.19
N GLY A 109 2.79 8.13 0.76
CA GLY A 109 2.14 8.35 -0.53
C GLY A 109 1.00 9.37 -0.50
N ALA A 110 0.65 9.91 0.68
CA ALA A 110 -0.49 10.81 0.83
C ALA A 110 -0.20 12.19 0.20
N TYR A 111 -0.77 12.44 -0.98
CA TYR A 111 -0.62 13.73 -1.68
C TYR A 111 -1.92 14.55 -1.73
N VAL A 112 -3.08 13.90 -1.58
CA VAL A 112 -4.39 14.56 -1.67
C VAL A 112 -4.70 15.40 -0.43
N ILE A 113 -4.53 14.82 0.77
CA ILE A 113 -4.82 15.50 2.04
C ILE A 113 -3.98 16.78 2.21
N PRO A 114 -2.64 16.75 2.00
CA PRO A 114 -1.82 17.95 2.17
C PRO A 114 -2.09 19.01 1.09
N ARG A 115 -2.52 18.61 -0.11
CA ARG A 115 -2.90 19.55 -1.17
C ARG A 115 -4.19 20.29 -0.83
N VAL A 116 -5.19 19.58 -0.30
CA VAL A 116 -6.50 20.14 0.03
C VAL A 116 -6.45 20.94 1.33
N LEU A 117 -5.81 20.43 2.38
CA LEU A 117 -5.72 21.11 3.69
C LEU A 117 -4.53 22.09 3.80
N GLY A 118 -3.38 21.79 3.20
CA GLY A 118 -2.14 22.54 3.39
C GLY A 118 -1.95 23.73 2.45
N GLY A 119 -2.89 23.95 1.51
CA GLY A 119 -2.89 25.11 0.60
C GLY A 119 -1.61 25.28 -0.22
N GLY A 120 -0.86 24.20 -0.47
CA GLY A 120 0.40 24.21 -1.24
C GLY A 120 1.61 24.81 -0.54
N LYS A 121 1.52 25.23 0.74
CA LYS A 121 2.62 25.92 1.44
C LYS A 121 3.70 24.99 1.99
N ASN A 122 3.35 23.74 2.30
CA ASN A 122 4.30 22.71 2.73
C ASN A 122 4.10 21.48 1.82
N LEU A 123 5.02 21.29 0.89
CA LEU A 123 4.97 20.17 -0.06
C LEU A 123 5.51 18.91 0.62
N MET A 124 4.72 17.83 0.60
CA MET A 124 5.19 16.49 0.94
C MET A 124 5.84 15.82 -0.27
N LEU A 125 6.62 14.76 -0.05
CA LEU A 125 7.26 13.98 -1.12
C LEU A 125 6.27 13.53 -2.20
N GLY A 126 5.08 13.05 -1.81
CA GLY A 126 4.02 12.69 -2.76
C GLY A 126 3.54 13.87 -3.61
N ASN A 127 3.48 15.09 -3.05
CA ASN A 127 3.13 16.29 -3.81
C ASN A 127 4.22 16.66 -4.81
N LEU A 128 5.49 16.55 -4.39
CA LEU A 128 6.62 16.87 -5.26
C LEU A 128 6.69 15.91 -6.45
N ILE A 129 6.56 14.60 -6.22
CA ILE A 129 6.52 13.60 -7.29
C ILE A 129 5.41 13.91 -8.28
N GLU A 130 4.19 14.15 -7.80
CA GLU A 130 3.04 14.43 -8.66
C GLU A 130 3.20 15.73 -9.46
N LEU A 131 3.78 16.78 -8.87
CA LEU A 131 4.09 18.01 -9.59
C LEU A 131 5.04 17.75 -10.76
N GLN A 132 6.03 16.86 -10.63
CA GLN A 132 6.99 16.60 -11.71
C GLN A 132 6.37 15.83 -12.88
N PHE A 133 5.42 14.94 -12.62
CA PHE A 133 4.65 14.27 -13.68
C PHE A 133 3.58 15.18 -14.31
N GLY A 134 2.97 16.06 -13.50
CA GLY A 134 1.98 17.03 -13.94
C GLY A 134 2.59 18.35 -14.40
N ALA A 135 2.49 19.38 -13.56
CA ALA A 135 2.81 20.78 -13.88
C ALA A 135 4.27 21.03 -14.27
N GLY A 136 5.22 20.29 -13.68
CA GLY A 136 6.65 20.40 -13.92
C GLY A 136 7.11 19.77 -15.23
N ARG A 137 6.28 18.93 -15.87
CA ARG A 137 6.57 18.21 -17.13
C ARG A 137 7.95 17.51 -17.17
N ASN A 138 8.53 17.21 -16.02
CA ASN A 138 9.85 16.61 -15.86
C ASN A 138 9.68 15.17 -15.36
N TRP A 139 9.22 14.32 -16.27
CA TRP A 139 8.92 12.92 -16.01
C TRP A 139 10.16 12.11 -15.60
N PRO A 140 11.37 12.36 -16.16
CA PRO A 140 12.57 11.69 -15.71
C PRO A 140 12.90 11.97 -14.23
N LEU A 141 12.80 13.22 -13.78
CA LEU A 141 13.05 13.57 -12.37
C LEU A 141 11.93 13.02 -11.46
N GLY A 142 10.67 13.05 -11.92
CA GLY A 142 9.55 12.40 -11.24
C GLY A 142 9.79 10.90 -11.01
N ALA A 143 10.22 10.19 -12.06
CA ALA A 143 10.54 8.76 -12.00
C ALA A 143 11.71 8.46 -11.06
N ALA A 144 12.79 9.25 -11.12
CA ALA A 144 13.93 9.10 -10.21
C ALA A 144 13.53 9.25 -8.74
N MET A 145 12.70 10.25 -8.41
CA MET A 145 12.18 10.45 -7.06
C MET A 145 11.22 9.33 -6.63
N SER A 146 10.36 8.82 -7.52
CA SER A 146 9.49 7.66 -7.24
C SER A 146 10.29 6.40 -6.94
N ILE A 147 11.32 6.10 -7.72
CA ILE A 147 12.19 4.94 -7.50
C ILE A 147 12.96 5.11 -6.18
N THR A 148 13.44 6.31 -5.87
CA THR A 148 14.14 6.60 -4.62
C THR A 148 13.21 6.42 -3.41
N LEU A 149 11.99 6.93 -3.47
CA LEU A 149 10.98 6.75 -2.42
C LEU A 149 10.61 5.27 -2.26
N MET A 150 10.43 4.55 -3.36
CA MET A 150 10.17 3.10 -3.34
C MET A 150 11.31 2.32 -2.68
N ALA A 151 12.57 2.64 -3.02
CA ALA A 151 13.73 2.00 -2.42
C ALA A 151 13.80 2.26 -0.90
N LEU A 152 13.53 3.49 -0.45
CA LEU A 152 13.49 3.83 0.97
C LEU A 152 12.39 3.07 1.72
N VAL A 153 11.19 2.97 1.14
CA VAL A 153 10.09 2.18 1.71
C VAL A 153 10.48 0.70 1.78
N MET A 154 11.07 0.16 0.71
CA MET A 154 11.53 -1.24 0.68
C MET A 154 12.55 -1.51 1.78
N ILE A 155 13.57 -0.64 1.92
CA ILE A 155 14.59 -0.74 2.95
C ILE A 155 13.96 -0.68 4.34
N ALA A 156 13.03 0.26 4.57
CA ALA A 156 12.33 0.36 5.85
C ALA A 156 11.58 -0.94 6.18
N LEU A 157 10.90 -1.54 5.21
CA LEU A 157 10.16 -2.79 5.38
C LEU A 157 11.06 -4.01 5.67
N LEU A 158 12.30 -4.03 5.15
CA LEU A 158 13.26 -5.12 5.40
C LEU A 158 13.72 -5.18 6.87
N PHE A 159 13.70 -4.07 7.60
CA PHE A 159 14.05 -4.04 9.02
C PHE A 159 12.92 -4.51 9.94
N TYR A 160 11.72 -4.77 9.42
CA TYR A 160 10.58 -5.17 10.25
C TYR A 160 10.44 -6.71 10.38
N PRO A 161 10.42 -7.25 11.61
CA PRO A 161 10.24 -8.68 11.83
C PRO A 161 8.81 -9.11 11.48
N GLY A 162 8.68 -10.15 10.64
CA GLY A 162 7.39 -10.68 10.18
C GLY A 162 7.04 -10.36 8.71
N PHE A 163 7.77 -9.46 8.06
CA PHE A 163 7.54 -9.15 6.64
C PHE A 163 8.13 -10.20 5.69
N GLY A 164 9.07 -11.03 6.14
CA GLY A 164 9.71 -12.06 5.32
C GLY A 164 8.73 -13.10 4.77
N THR A 165 7.76 -13.56 5.57
CA THR A 165 6.74 -14.53 5.14
C THR A 165 5.75 -13.92 4.14
N ILE A 166 5.29 -12.70 4.39
CA ILE A 166 4.41 -11.95 3.48
C ILE A 166 5.12 -11.65 2.17
N ALA A 167 6.40 -11.26 2.22
CA ALA A 167 7.22 -11.02 1.04
C ALA A 167 7.44 -12.31 0.24
N LEU A 168 7.69 -13.45 0.90
CA LEU A 168 7.84 -14.74 0.24
C LEU A 168 6.53 -15.15 -0.46
N PHE A 169 5.39 -15.01 0.22
CA PHE A 169 4.06 -15.24 -0.36
C PHE A 169 3.80 -14.32 -1.56
N THR A 170 4.08 -13.03 -1.44
CA THR A 170 3.90 -12.04 -2.51
C THR A 170 4.81 -12.34 -3.70
N PHE A 171 6.05 -12.77 -3.45
CA PHE A 171 6.97 -13.22 -4.49
C PHE A 171 6.39 -14.45 -5.20
N PHE A 172 5.99 -15.50 -4.47
CA PHE A 172 5.36 -16.66 -5.10
C PHE A 172 4.09 -16.31 -5.88
N ALA A 173 3.21 -15.47 -5.32
CA ALA A 173 1.96 -15.07 -5.97
C ALA A 173 2.18 -14.23 -7.24
N LEU A 174 3.21 -13.37 -7.29
CA LEU A 174 3.55 -12.58 -8.47
C LEU A 174 4.29 -13.40 -9.54
N TYR A 175 5.14 -14.34 -9.14
CA TYR A 175 5.94 -15.14 -10.07
C TYR A 175 5.20 -16.37 -10.59
N LEU A 176 4.19 -16.89 -9.89
CA LEU A 176 3.43 -18.07 -10.33
C LEU A 176 2.74 -17.86 -11.69
N PRO A 177 2.01 -16.75 -11.95
CA PRO A 177 1.46 -16.48 -13.27
C PRO A 177 2.53 -16.40 -14.36
N ILE A 178 3.67 -15.74 -14.07
CA ILE A 178 4.79 -15.65 -15.01
C ILE A 178 5.36 -17.05 -15.29
N ALA A 179 5.55 -17.86 -14.25
CA ALA A 179 6.02 -19.23 -14.38
C ALA A 179 5.05 -20.09 -15.21
N THR A 180 3.73 -19.92 -15.04
CA THR A 180 2.74 -20.60 -15.88
C THR A 180 2.86 -20.18 -17.35
N LEU A 181 3.04 -18.88 -17.63
CA LEU A 181 3.25 -18.39 -19.00
C LEU A 181 4.55 -18.94 -19.61
N VAL A 182 5.63 -18.98 -18.82
CA VAL A 182 6.89 -19.60 -19.23
C VAL A 182 6.70 -21.08 -19.53
N ALA A 183 6.00 -21.82 -18.67
CA ALA A 183 5.70 -23.23 -18.91
C ALA A 183 4.87 -23.43 -20.19
N TYR A 184 3.84 -22.60 -20.42
CA TYR A 184 3.04 -22.63 -21.64
C TYR A 184 3.82 -22.23 -22.90
N SER A 185 4.87 -21.42 -22.79
CA SER A 185 5.73 -21.09 -23.93
C SER A 185 6.45 -22.30 -24.52
N PHE A 186 6.56 -23.40 -23.76
CA PHE A 186 7.08 -24.68 -24.21
C PHE A 186 5.99 -25.66 -24.69
N ASN A 187 4.72 -25.25 -24.72
CA ASN A 187 3.61 -26.13 -25.14
C ASN A 187 3.56 -26.25 -26.66
N ALA A 188 3.55 -27.48 -27.18
CA ALA A 188 3.39 -27.76 -28.61
C ALA A 188 1.93 -27.58 -29.11
N SER A 189 0.97 -27.32 -28.24
CA SER A 189 -0.43 -27.03 -28.61
C SER A 189 -0.67 -25.53 -28.82
N ASP A 190 -1.62 -25.20 -29.68
CA ASP A 190 -2.10 -23.83 -29.91
C ASP A 190 -3.22 -23.42 -28.95
N SER A 191 -3.73 -24.36 -28.15
CA SER A 191 -4.83 -24.14 -27.20
C SER A 191 -4.33 -24.15 -25.75
N LEU A 192 -4.81 -23.19 -24.95
CA LEU A 192 -4.57 -23.10 -23.50
C LEU A 192 -5.17 -24.27 -22.71
N SER A 193 -6.11 -25.02 -23.30
CA SER A 193 -6.80 -26.13 -22.63
C SER A 193 -6.19 -27.51 -22.87
N SER A 194 -5.20 -27.63 -23.76
CA SER A 194 -4.58 -28.92 -24.08
C SER A 194 -3.06 -28.83 -24.05
N TRP A 195 -2.43 -29.79 -23.35
CA TRP A 195 -0.97 -29.93 -23.33
C TRP A 195 -0.52 -30.83 -24.48
N GLY A 196 0.13 -30.25 -25.49
CA GLY A 196 0.58 -30.92 -26.71
C GLY A 196 1.97 -31.55 -26.61
N GLY A 197 2.64 -31.46 -25.45
CA GLY A 197 4.03 -31.86 -25.25
C GLY A 197 5.00 -30.69 -25.27
N PHE A 198 6.28 -30.98 -25.05
CA PHE A 198 7.35 -29.98 -25.01
C PHE A 198 7.81 -29.60 -26.42
N SER A 199 7.87 -28.30 -26.74
CA SER A 199 8.33 -27.78 -28.02
C SER A 199 8.96 -26.40 -27.90
N LEU A 200 9.98 -26.13 -28.72
CA LEU A 200 10.60 -24.81 -28.88
C LEU A 200 10.08 -24.05 -30.11
N ARG A 201 9.03 -24.56 -30.78
CA ARG A 201 8.50 -24.00 -32.03
C ARG A 201 8.14 -22.52 -31.93
N TRP A 202 7.63 -22.08 -30.77
CA TRP A 202 7.25 -20.69 -30.54
C TRP A 202 8.44 -19.76 -30.50
N PHE A 203 9.57 -20.21 -29.94
CA PHE A 203 10.83 -19.47 -29.97
C PHE A 203 11.41 -19.40 -31.38
N ALA A 204 11.38 -20.50 -32.13
CA ALA A 204 11.81 -20.52 -33.54
C ALA A 204 10.95 -19.59 -34.40
N SER A 205 9.61 -19.66 -34.25
CA SER A 205 8.66 -18.78 -34.96
C SER A 205 8.85 -17.30 -34.60
N ALA A 206 9.09 -16.99 -33.32
CA ALA A 206 9.38 -15.63 -32.88
C ALA A 206 10.70 -15.11 -33.47
N LEU A 207 11.71 -15.97 -33.62
CA LEU A 207 12.99 -15.63 -34.24
C LEU A 207 12.88 -15.44 -35.76
N GLU A 208 12.00 -16.14 -36.46
CA GLU A 208 11.80 -15.93 -37.90
C GLU A 208 10.96 -14.67 -38.19
N ASN A 209 10.13 -14.25 -37.25
CA ASN A 209 9.19 -13.15 -37.45
C ASN A 209 9.86 -11.77 -37.36
N ARG A 210 10.03 -11.12 -38.53
CA ARG A 210 10.61 -9.77 -38.65
C ARG A 210 9.87 -8.70 -37.85
N THR A 211 8.54 -8.80 -37.66
CA THR A 211 7.80 -7.81 -36.87
C THR A 211 8.13 -7.94 -35.39
N VAL A 212 8.26 -9.17 -34.89
CA VAL A 212 8.67 -9.46 -33.51
C VAL A 212 10.10 -9.00 -33.28
N GLN A 213 11.02 -9.32 -34.19
CA GLN A 213 12.41 -8.86 -34.11
C GLN A 213 12.51 -7.32 -34.09
N ALA A 214 11.81 -6.64 -35.00
CA ALA A 214 11.83 -5.19 -35.08
C ALA A 214 11.23 -4.53 -33.83
N ALA A 215 10.13 -5.08 -33.30
CA ALA A 215 9.52 -4.61 -32.05
C ALA A 215 10.46 -4.80 -30.86
N ALA A 216 11.05 -5.99 -30.71
CA ALA A 216 12.01 -6.28 -29.65
C ALA A 216 13.23 -5.35 -29.71
N MET A 217 13.80 -5.14 -30.90
CA MET A 217 14.95 -4.25 -31.10
C MET A 217 14.60 -2.79 -30.74
N ARG A 218 13.43 -2.30 -31.16
CA ARG A 218 12.96 -0.96 -30.78
C ARG A 218 12.80 -0.80 -29.27
N SER A 219 12.22 -1.80 -28.60
CA SER A 219 12.08 -1.80 -27.14
C SER A 219 13.43 -1.78 -26.42
N VAL A 220 14.39 -2.59 -26.87
CA VAL A 220 15.75 -2.61 -26.32
C VAL A 220 16.44 -1.25 -26.49
N ILE A 221 16.37 -0.67 -27.69
CA ILE A 221 16.95 0.65 -27.96
C ILE A 221 16.36 1.70 -27.02
N ILE A 222 15.02 1.77 -26.90
CA ILE A 222 14.34 2.72 -26.01
C ILE A 222 14.74 2.48 -24.55
N ALA A 223 14.82 1.23 -24.11
CA ALA A 223 15.22 0.90 -22.75
C ALA A 223 16.66 1.33 -22.43
N LEU A 224 17.60 1.15 -23.37
CA LEU A 224 18.99 1.59 -23.22
C LEU A 224 19.10 3.12 -23.12
N TRP A 225 18.40 3.85 -23.99
CA TRP A 225 18.35 5.32 -23.93
C TRP A 225 17.69 5.84 -22.65
N ALA A 226 16.63 5.17 -22.18
CA ALA A 226 15.95 5.53 -20.93
C ALA A 226 16.80 5.22 -19.70
N ALA A 227 17.67 4.21 -19.75
CA ALA A 227 18.58 3.83 -18.68
C ALA A 227 19.83 4.73 -18.57
N GLY A 228 20.03 5.67 -19.51
CA GLY A 228 21.10 6.67 -19.44
C GLY A 228 22.47 6.22 -19.97
N LEU A 229 22.50 5.29 -20.93
CA LEU A 229 23.63 5.15 -21.86
C LEU A 229 23.45 6.08 -23.07
#